data_AF-M0B179-F1
#
_entry.id   AF-M0B179-F1
#
_cell.length_a   1.000
_cell.length_b   1.000
_cell.length_c   1.000
_cell.angle_alpha   90.00
_cell.angle_beta   90.00
_cell.angle_gamma   90.00
#
_symmetry.space_group_name_H-M   'P 1'
#
loop_
_entity.id
_entity.type
_entity.pdbx_description
1 polymer ?
#
loop_
_entity_poly.entity_id
_entity_poly.type
_entity_poly.pdbx_seq_one_letter_code
_entity_poly.pdbx_strand_id
1 'polypeptide(L)' 'MDDSEVRIDHPERLCDAILGILDELEAEAVIDEERAAELRSDIYRSVDTTET' A
#
# COMPACT_ATOMS: atom_id res chain seq x y z
N MET A 1 -0.15 16.04 24.53
CA MET A 1 -0.95 15.51 23.42
C MET A 1 -0.46 14.09 23.27
N ASP A 2 -1.34 13.14 23.53
CA ASP A 2 -1.02 11.72 23.49
C ASP A 2 -1.05 11.32 22.01
N ASP A 3 0.08 11.53 21.32
CA ASP A 3 0.37 10.81 20.08
C ASP A 3 0.59 9.35 20.50
N SER A 4 -0.50 8.68 20.87
CA SER A 4 -0.54 7.23 20.90
C SER A 4 -0.26 6.80 19.46
N GLU A 5 1.02 6.56 19.19
CA GLU A 5 1.53 6.03 17.93
C GLU A 5 0.59 4.91 17.53
N VAL A 6 -0.21 5.14 16.49
CA VAL A 6 -1.09 4.11 15.94
C VAL A 6 -0.17 3.05 15.39
N ARG A 7 0.15 2.08 16.25
CA ARG A 7 0.90 0.90 15.86
C ARG A 7 -0.05 0.09 15.02
N ILE A 8 0.24 0.02 13.74
CA ILE A 8 -0.45 -0.90 12.85
C ILE A 8 0.04 -2.29 13.28
N ASP A 9 -0.77 -2.99 14.08
CA ASP A 9 -0.45 -4.32 14.61
C ASP A 9 -0.21 -5.37 13.49
N HIS A 10 -0.68 -5.07 12.27
CA HIS A 10 -0.60 -5.93 11.08
C HIS A 10 -0.33 -5.13 9.81
N PRO A 11 0.91 -4.66 9.59
CA PRO A 11 1.26 -3.89 8.39
C PRO A 11 1.01 -4.68 7.11
N GLU A 12 1.14 -6.01 7.14
CA GLU A 12 0.82 -6.88 6.01
C GLU A 12 -0.64 -6.76 5.57
N ARG A 13 -1.58 -6.67 6.51
CA ARG A 13 -3.03 -6.55 6.21
C ARG A 13 -3.38 -5.20 5.62
N LEU A 14 -2.67 -4.15 6.04
CA LEU A 14 -2.83 -2.83 5.44
C LEU A 14 -2.30 -2.83 4.00
N CYS A 15 -1.16 -3.48 3.75
CA CYS A 15 -0.60 -3.60 2.41
C CYS A 15 -1.53 -4.37 1.48
N ASP A 16 -2.06 -5.51 1.92
CA ASP A 16 -3.04 -6.28 1.14
C ASP A 16 -4.30 -5.46 0.82
N ALA A 17 -4.79 -4.68 1.79
CA ALA A 17 -5.95 -3.82 1.57
C ALA A 17 -5.67 -2.71 0.55
N ILE A 18 -4.47 -2.09 0.60
CA ILE A 18 -4.08 -1.08 -0.37
C ILE A 18 -3.92 -1.70 -1.76
N LEU A 19 -3.30 -2.88 -1.86
CA LEU A 19 -3.16 -3.60 -3.14
C LEU A 19 -4.53 -3.94 -3.75
N GLY A 20 -5.48 -4.41 -2.93
CA GLY A 20 -6.85 -4.65 -3.38
C GLY A 20 -7.53 -3.40 -3.95
N ILE A 21 -7.36 -2.25 -3.29
CA ILE A 21 -7.89 -0.97 -3.80
C ILE A 21 -7.24 -0.60 -5.14
N LEU A 22 -5.93 -0.80 -5.29
CA LEU A 22 -5.24 -0.52 -6.56
C LEU A 22 -5.75 -1.41 -7.69
N ASP A 23 -6.03 -2.69 -7.41
CA ASP A 23 -6.60 -3.62 -8.39
C ASP A 23 -8.01 -3.18 -8.82
N GLU A 24 -8.85 -2.71 -7.88
CA GLU A 24 -10.17 -2.16 -8.19
C GLU A 24 -10.07 -0.90 -9.07
N LEU A 25 -9.16 0.02 -8.74
CA LEU A 25 -8.94 1.25 -9.51
C LEU A 25 -8.43 0.97 -10.93
N GLU A 26 -7.57 -0.03 -11.11
CA GLU A 26 -7.11 -0.49 -12.43
C GLU A 26 -8.25 -1.16 -13.21
N ALA A 27 -9.06 -2.01 -12.57
CA ALA A 27 -10.20 -2.68 -13.19
C ALA A 27 -11.29 -1.70 -13.65
N GLU A 28 -11.49 -0.61 -12.92
CA GLU A 28 -12.39 0.49 -13.28
C GLU A 28 -11.76 1.50 -14.26
N ALA A 29 -10.52 1.25 -14.72
CA ALA A 29 -9.73 2.13 -15.59
C ALA A 29 -9.58 3.57 -15.06
N VAL A 30 -9.62 3.75 -13.74
CA VAL A 30 -9.35 5.02 -13.06
C VAL A 30 -7.86 5.35 -13.15
N ILE A 31 -7.02 4.32 -13.12
CA ILE A 31 -5.57 4.38 -13.38
C ILE A 31 -5.21 3.37 -14.47
N ASP A 32 -4.16 3.65 -15.22
CA ASP A 32 -3.59 2.73 -16.20
C ASP A 32 -2.60 1.73 -15.55
N GLU A 33 -2.25 0.70 -16.31
CA GLU A 33 -1.36 -0.39 -15.88
C GLU A 33 0.03 0.12 -15.46
N GLU A 34 0.60 1.10 -16.17
CA GLU A 34 1.91 1.68 -15.83
C GLU A 34 1.84 2.36 -14.46
N ARG A 35 0.82 3.19 -14.25
CA ARG A 35 0.62 3.87 -12.97
C ARG A 35 0.32 2.91 -11.82
N ALA A 36 -0.45 1.87 -12.06
CA ALA A 36 -0.75 0.84 -11.05
C ALA A 36 0.53 0.08 -10.66
N ALA A 37 1.38 -0.28 -11.63
CA ALA A 37 2.67 -0.93 -11.39
C ALA A 37 3.64 -0.05 -10.58
N GLU A 38 3.71 1.25 -10.86
CA GLU A 38 4.51 2.19 -10.06
C GLU A 38 4.06 2.22 -8.60
N LEU A 39 2.75 2.35 -8.35
CA LEU A 39 2.20 2.42 -7.00
C LEU A 39 2.45 1.14 -6.20
N ARG A 40 2.31 -0.03 -6.84
CA ARG A 40 2.66 -1.32 -6.22
C ARG A 40 4.14 -1.38 -5.84
N SER A 41 5.02 -0.91 -6.72
CA SER A 41 6.47 -0.85 -6.48
C SER A 41 6.83 0.04 -5.29
N ASP A 42 6.19 1.21 -5.18
CA ASP A 42 6.40 2.14 -4.06
C ASP A 42 5.89 1.56 -2.73
N ILE A 43 4.75 0.86 -2.74
CA ILE A 43 4.24 0.15 -1.55
C ILE A 43 5.24 -0.92 -1.10
N TYR A 44 5.70 -1.79 -2.00
CA TYR A 44 6.69 -2.82 -1.64
C TYR A 44 7.98 -2.21 -1.08
N ARG A 45 8.50 -1.13 -1.70
CA ARG A 45 9.69 -0.43 -1.21
C ARG A 45 9.49 0.14 0.19
N SER A 46 8.30 0.68 0.49
CA SER A 46 7.99 1.25 1.81
C SER A 46 7.91 0.21 2.92
N VAL A 47 7.55 -1.02 2.58
CA VAL A 47 7.44 -2.12 3.56
C VAL A 47 8.79 -2.79 3.79
N ASP A 48 9.58 -2.97 2.73
CA ASP A 48 10.93 -3.56 2.74
C ASP A 48 11.91 -2.75 3.61
N THR A 49 11.74 -1.43 3.68
CA THR A 49 12.55 -0.55 4.55
C THR A 49 12.31 -0.72 6.05
N THR A 50 11.37 -1.58 6.47
CA THR A 50 11.08 -1.84 7.90
C THR A 50 11.97 -2.94 8.49
N GLU A 51 12.76 -3.65 7.66
CA GLU A 51 13.81 -4.56 8.12
C GLU A 51 15.15 -3.81 8.25
N THR A 52 15.41 -3.13 9.37
CA THR A 52 16.78 -2.72 9.79
C THR A 52 16.91 -2.57 11.30
#